data_AF-A0A418SKA1-F1
#
_entry.id   AF-A0A418SKA1-F1
#
_cell.length_a   1.000
_cell.length_b   1.000
_cell.length_c   1.000
_cell.angle_alpha   90.00
_cell.angle_beta   90.00
_cell.angle_gamma   90.00
#
_symmetry.space_group_name_H-M   'P 1'
#
loop_
_entity.id
_entity.type
_entity.pdbx_description
1 polymer ?
#
loop_
_entity_poly.entity_id
_entity_poly.type
_entity_poly.pdbx_seq_one_letter_code
_entity_poly.pdbx_strand_id
1 'polypeptide(L)'
;MADDTNAAIQALIQQVSTLTETVEAQSKRLDKLHDFNGRVLDEKKDLQRKLADPGEQARRLSAVIAQEQEDRRLKSAGMDRYEKRFHLSRAEARDPAKYRAAKEAAEKAGATLQIVDPDATNDRHWRKVQKSEIAQTKTISLDDEHHRVRYVREDHNTGAGIVQRRLEAEKQGFKITTWRTPSDLPQHMQAKLHLMEKAHDANT
;
A
#
# COMPACT_ATOMS: atom_id res chain seq x y z
N MET A 1 3.45 65.87 -41.61
CA MET A 1 2.04 65.42 -41.75
C MET A 1 1.93 63.93 -42.09
N ALA A 2 2.38 63.46 -43.26
CA ALA A 2 2.28 62.02 -43.59
C ALA A 2 3.21 61.15 -42.71
N ASP A 3 4.44 61.60 -42.46
CA ASP A 3 5.40 60.89 -41.60
C ASP A 3 4.97 60.86 -40.11
N ASP A 4 4.42 61.95 -39.58
CA ASP A 4 3.95 62.01 -38.18
C ASP A 4 2.78 61.04 -37.94
N THR A 5 1.91 60.88 -38.96
CA THR A 5 0.78 59.95 -38.89
C THR A 5 1.28 58.50 -38.91
N ASN A 6 2.28 58.18 -39.74
CA ASN A 6 2.89 56.85 -39.78
C ASN A 6 3.63 56.51 -38.47
N ALA A 7 4.34 57.48 -37.88
CA ALA A 7 4.99 57.33 -36.58
C ALA A 7 3.98 57.06 -35.45
N ALA A 8 2.84 57.75 -35.45
CA ALA A 8 1.77 57.53 -34.48
C ALA A 8 1.14 56.13 -34.61
N ILE A 9 0.93 55.64 -35.84
CA ILE A 9 0.41 54.28 -36.09
C ILE A 9 1.41 53.22 -35.60
N GLN A 10 2.71 53.39 -35.89
CA GLN A 10 3.74 52.47 -35.40
C GLN A 10 3.81 52.44 -33.87
N ALA A 11 3.75 53.61 -33.21
CA ALA A 11 3.73 53.70 -31.75
C ALA A 11 2.51 53.00 -31.15
N LEU A 12 1.34 53.14 -31.78
CA LEU A 12 0.11 52.46 -31.35
C LEU A 12 0.23 50.93 -31.50
N ILE A 13 0.78 50.45 -32.61
CA ILE A 13 1.05 49.02 -32.83
C ILE A 13 1.99 48.48 -31.75
N GLN A 14 3.06 49.22 -31.44
CA GLN A 14 4.01 48.86 -30.39
C GLN A 14 3.33 48.77 -29.01
N GLN A 15 2.47 49.74 -28.69
CA GLN A 15 1.71 49.74 -27.44
C GLN A 15 0.74 48.56 -27.35
N VAL A 16 0.00 48.27 -28.43
CA VAL A 16 -0.92 47.13 -28.46
C VAL A 16 -0.16 45.81 -28.28
N SER A 17 0.98 45.64 -28.97
CA SER A 17 1.84 44.45 -28.79
C SER A 17 2.29 44.28 -27.34
N THR A 18 2.77 45.36 -26.73
CA THR A 18 3.21 45.35 -25.33
C THR A 18 2.03 45.01 -24.39
N LEU A 19 0.84 45.55 -24.67
CA LEU A 19 -0.36 45.25 -23.91
C LEU A 19 -0.72 43.76 -24.02
N THR A 20 -0.69 43.20 -25.23
CA THR A 20 -0.97 41.78 -25.46
C THR A 20 0.01 40.89 -24.68
N GLU A 21 1.31 41.18 -24.74
CA GLU A 21 2.32 40.44 -23.96
C GLU A 21 2.06 40.50 -22.46
N THR A 22 1.72 41.68 -21.93
CA THR A 22 1.41 41.82 -20.50
C THR A 22 0.14 41.07 -20.09
N VAL A 23 -0.91 41.08 -20.93
CA VAL A 23 -2.15 40.34 -20.67
C VAL A 23 -1.90 38.82 -20.69
N GLU A 24 -1.12 38.31 -21.64
CA GLU A 24 -0.73 36.90 -21.67
C GLU A 24 0.09 36.50 -20.44
N ALA A 25 1.04 37.35 -20.03
CA ALA A 25 1.84 37.12 -18.83
C ALA A 25 0.97 37.10 -17.55
N GLN A 26 -0.03 37.99 -17.47
CA GLN A 26 -0.98 38.03 -16.37
C GLN A 26 -1.89 36.79 -16.36
N SER A 27 -2.39 36.35 -17.52
CA SER A 27 -3.18 35.12 -17.64
C SER A 27 -2.40 33.91 -17.13
N LYS A 28 -1.15 33.73 -17.59
CA LYS A 28 -0.26 32.65 -17.13
C LYS A 28 0.00 32.70 -15.63
N ARG A 29 0.04 33.90 -15.03
CA ARG A 29 0.22 34.07 -13.58
C ARG A 29 -1.03 33.69 -12.81
N LEU A 30 -2.22 34.02 -13.33
CA LEU A 30 -3.50 33.63 -12.74
C LEU A 30 -3.70 32.11 -12.79
N ASP A 31 -3.37 31.46 -13.90
CA ASP A 31 -3.44 30.00 -14.02
C ASP A 31 -2.57 29.30 -12.97
N LYS A 32 -1.32 29.76 -12.82
CA LYS A 32 -0.39 29.23 -11.78
C LYS A 32 -0.91 29.44 -10.37
N LEU A 33 -1.54 30.58 -10.09
CA LEU A 33 -2.15 30.86 -8.78
C LEU A 33 -3.35 29.95 -8.53
N HIS A 34 -4.16 29.70 -9.55
CA HIS A 34 -5.30 28.80 -9.47
C HIS A 34 -4.84 27.35 -9.16
N ASP A 35 -3.82 26.86 -9.87
CA ASP A 35 -3.23 25.54 -9.64
C ASP A 35 -2.58 25.42 -8.25
N PHE A 36 -1.93 26.48 -7.79
CA PHE A 36 -1.36 26.52 -6.43
C PHE A 36 -2.46 26.46 -5.38
N ASN A 37 -3.50 27.28 -5.52
CA ASN A 37 -4.63 27.30 -4.58
C ASN A 37 -5.39 25.96 -4.57
N GLY A 38 -5.55 25.31 -5.73
CA GLY A 38 -6.13 23.97 -5.83
C GLY A 38 -5.36 22.95 -4.99
N ARG A 39 -4.03 22.89 -5.16
CA ARG A 39 -3.16 22.00 -4.38
C ARG A 39 -3.24 22.26 -2.89
N VAL A 40 -3.17 23.53 -2.46
CA VAL A 40 -3.25 23.89 -1.04
C VAL A 40 -4.61 23.51 -0.44
N LEU A 41 -5.70 23.68 -1.18
CA LEU A 41 -7.03 23.27 -0.73
C LEU A 41 -7.14 21.75 -0.59
N ASP A 42 -6.57 20.98 -1.51
CA ASP A 42 -6.57 19.52 -1.44
C ASP A 42 -5.75 19.02 -0.25
N GLU A 43 -4.54 19.57 -0.03
CA GLU A 43 -3.73 19.27 1.16
C GLU A 43 -4.48 19.58 2.45
N LYS A 44 -5.16 20.73 2.52
CA LYS A 44 -5.96 21.11 3.69
C LYS A 44 -7.12 20.15 3.92
N LYS A 45 -7.83 19.74 2.87
CA LYS A 45 -8.92 18.76 2.95
C LYS A 45 -8.40 17.40 3.41
N ASP A 46 -7.24 16.97 2.94
CA ASP A 46 -6.62 15.70 3.34
C ASP A 46 -6.18 15.71 4.79
N LEU A 47 -5.57 16.80 5.25
CA LEU A 47 -5.22 16.98 6.66
C LEU A 47 -6.48 16.99 7.54
N GLN A 48 -7.53 17.69 7.13
CA GLN A 48 -8.81 17.68 7.83
C GLN A 48 -9.42 16.28 7.88
N ARG A 49 -9.37 15.51 6.79
CA ARG A 49 -9.84 14.11 6.77
C ARG A 49 -9.05 13.22 7.73
N LYS A 50 -7.72 13.38 7.80
CA LYS A 50 -6.87 12.65 8.76
C LYS A 50 -7.18 13.02 10.22
N LEU A 51 -7.45 14.29 10.50
CA LEU A 51 -7.83 14.77 11.82
C LEU A 51 -9.27 14.38 12.20
N ALA A 52 -10.17 14.33 11.22
CA ALA A 52 -11.58 14.01 11.39
C ALA A 52 -11.88 12.49 11.35
N ASP A 53 -10.86 11.63 11.28
CA ASP A 53 -11.01 10.20 11.49
C ASP A 53 -10.60 9.82 12.94
N PRO A 54 -11.47 10.08 13.94
CA PRO A 54 -11.24 9.62 15.31
C PRO A 54 -11.16 8.09 15.40
N GLY A 55 -11.62 7.36 14.36
CA GLY A 55 -11.52 5.92 14.26
C GLY A 55 -10.08 5.44 14.12
N GLU A 56 -9.22 6.12 13.34
CA GLU A 56 -7.80 5.76 13.25
C GLU A 56 -7.07 5.99 14.58
N GLN A 57 -7.31 7.12 15.24
CA GLN A 57 -6.65 7.42 16.51
C GLN A 57 -7.14 6.48 17.62
N ALA A 58 -8.44 6.17 17.66
CA ALA A 58 -8.99 5.17 18.56
C ALA A 58 -8.45 3.76 18.28
N ARG A 59 -8.27 3.37 17.00
CA ARG A 59 -7.63 2.10 16.60
C ARG A 59 -6.16 2.02 17.02
N ARG A 60 -5.41 3.13 16.93
CA ARG A 60 -4.02 3.19 17.42
C ARG A 60 -3.97 3.08 18.94
N LEU A 61 -4.81 3.82 19.65
CA LEU A 61 -4.90 3.75 21.11
C LEU A 61 -5.32 2.37 21.60
N SER A 62 -6.28 1.73 20.93
CA SER A 62 -6.71 0.36 21.30
C SER A 62 -5.61 -0.67 21.03
N ALA A 63 -4.83 -0.52 19.95
CA ALA A 63 -3.67 -1.36 19.69
C ALA A 63 -2.59 -1.22 20.79
N VAL A 64 -2.30 0.00 21.24
CA VAL A 64 -1.36 0.26 22.34
C VAL A 64 -1.85 -0.36 23.66
N ILE A 65 -3.14 -0.20 23.98
CA ILE A 65 -3.74 -0.80 25.19
C ILE A 65 -3.70 -2.33 25.13
N ALA A 66 -3.99 -2.92 23.97
CA ALA A 66 -3.93 -4.37 23.80
C ALA A 66 -2.50 -4.91 23.99
N GLN A 67 -1.49 -4.19 23.49
CA GLN A 67 -0.09 -4.55 23.67
C GLN A 67 0.34 -4.46 25.13
N GLU A 68 -0.08 -3.41 25.86
CA GLU A 68 0.23 -3.25 27.27
C GLU A 68 -0.44 -4.33 28.15
N GLN A 69 -1.67 -4.73 27.80
CA GLN A 69 -2.35 -5.84 28.47
C GLN A 69 -1.64 -7.18 28.24
N GLU A 70 -1.13 -7.41 27.03
CA GLU A 70 -0.33 -8.60 26.72
C GLU A 70 0.99 -8.59 27.50
N ASP A 71 1.67 -7.44 27.60
CA ASP A 71 2.89 -7.30 28.41
C ASP A 71 2.63 -7.56 29.90
N ARG A 72 1.51 -7.08 30.44
CA ARG A 72 1.12 -7.36 31.84
C ARG A 72 0.83 -8.85 32.04
N ARG A 73 0.18 -9.52 31.08
CA ARG A 73 -0.08 -10.97 31.13
C ARG A 73 1.21 -11.78 31.10
N LEU A 74 2.13 -11.41 30.23
CA LEU A 74 3.45 -12.03 30.12
C LEU A 74 4.25 -11.87 31.42
N LYS A 75 4.28 -10.66 31.99
CA LYS A 75 4.86 -10.40 33.32
C LYS A 75 4.22 -11.22 34.43
N SER A 76 2.89 -11.35 34.45
CA SER A 76 2.21 -12.16 35.47
C SER A 76 2.47 -13.67 35.32
N ALA A 77 2.81 -14.12 34.12
CA ALA A 77 3.21 -15.49 33.84
C ALA A 77 4.71 -15.75 34.12
N GLY A 78 5.43 -14.78 34.68
CA GLY A 78 6.88 -14.87 34.90
C GLY A 78 7.70 -14.90 33.61
N MET A 79 7.10 -14.50 32.48
CA MET A 79 7.78 -14.36 31.20
C MET A 79 7.89 -12.87 30.88
N ASP A 80 8.93 -12.21 31.35
CA ASP A 80 9.12 -10.82 30.99
C ASP A 80 9.59 -10.75 29.52
N ARG A 81 8.82 -10.12 28.62
CA ARG A 81 9.17 -9.99 27.19
C ARG A 81 10.57 -9.34 27.01
N TYR A 82 11.04 -8.64 28.05
CA TYR A 82 12.31 -7.93 28.16
C TYR A 82 13.06 -8.28 29.46
N GLU A 83 12.94 -9.49 29.97
CA GLU A 83 13.80 -9.98 31.05
C GLU A 83 15.24 -9.73 30.61
N LYS A 84 16.02 -8.95 31.39
CA LYS A 84 17.36 -8.39 31.06
C LYS A 84 18.28 -9.39 30.34
N ARG A 85 18.07 -9.58 29.05
CA ARG A 85 19.00 -10.19 28.14
C ARG A 85 19.84 -9.04 27.63
N PHE A 86 21.13 -9.26 27.53
CA PHE A 86 22.07 -8.27 27.05
C PHE A 86 21.65 -7.93 25.62
N HIS A 87 20.95 -6.82 25.47
CA HIS A 87 20.42 -6.34 24.22
C HIS A 87 21.25 -5.16 23.79
N LEU A 88 21.75 -5.21 22.56
CA LEU A 88 22.44 -4.10 21.95
C LEU A 88 21.69 -3.73 20.68
N SER A 89 21.45 -2.43 20.45
CA SER A 89 20.84 -2.02 19.19
C SER A 89 21.80 -2.29 18.03
N ARG A 90 21.29 -2.45 16.81
CA ARG A 90 22.16 -2.66 15.64
C ARG A 90 23.07 -1.45 15.37
N ALA A 91 22.63 -0.25 15.73
CA ALA A 91 23.44 0.97 15.67
C ALA A 91 24.60 0.92 16.67
N GLU A 92 24.35 0.46 17.89
CA GLU A 92 25.39 0.34 18.93
C GLU A 92 26.31 -0.86 18.70
N ALA A 93 25.82 -1.93 18.07
CA ALA A 93 26.60 -3.10 17.70
C ALA A 93 27.58 -2.86 16.54
N ARG A 94 27.44 -1.73 15.82
CA ARG A 94 28.41 -1.30 14.80
C ARG A 94 29.69 -0.74 15.41
N ASP A 95 29.66 -0.31 16.68
CA ASP A 95 30.85 0.13 17.41
C ASP A 95 31.57 -1.10 18.00
N PRO A 96 32.80 -1.42 17.55
CA PRO A 96 33.54 -2.60 18.01
C PRO A 96 33.88 -2.59 19.51
N ALA A 97 33.94 -1.42 20.16
CA ALA A 97 34.22 -1.32 21.59
C ALA A 97 32.98 -1.67 22.41
N LYS A 98 31.81 -1.12 22.03
CA LYS A 98 30.52 -1.39 22.70
C LYS A 98 30.08 -2.83 22.53
N TYR A 99 30.27 -3.41 21.34
CA TYR A 99 29.95 -4.81 21.11
C TYR A 99 30.79 -5.75 21.99
N ARG A 100 32.10 -5.49 22.15
CA ARG A 100 32.98 -6.30 22.99
C ARG A 100 32.60 -6.22 24.47
N ALA A 101 32.38 -5.01 24.99
CA ALA A 101 31.96 -4.83 26.39
C ALA A 101 30.61 -5.49 26.68
N ALA A 102 29.65 -5.37 25.76
CA ALA A 102 28.34 -5.99 25.91
C ALA A 102 28.41 -7.52 25.80
N LYS A 103 29.28 -8.06 24.93
CA LYS A 103 29.51 -9.50 24.80
C LYS A 103 30.17 -10.09 26.04
N GLU A 104 31.17 -9.42 26.60
CA GLU A 104 31.86 -9.84 27.83
C GLU A 104 30.92 -9.77 29.05
N ALA A 105 30.08 -8.73 29.13
CA ALA A 105 29.06 -8.62 30.16
C ALA A 105 28.00 -9.73 30.05
N ALA A 106 27.62 -10.11 28.81
CA ALA A 106 26.69 -11.20 28.55
C ALA A 106 27.28 -12.55 28.92
N GLU A 107 28.52 -12.83 28.50
CA GLU A 107 29.23 -14.06 28.83
C GLU A 107 29.47 -14.21 30.34
N LYS A 108 29.83 -13.11 31.03
CA LYS A 108 30.00 -13.09 32.50
C LYS A 108 28.70 -13.39 33.26
N ALA A 109 27.55 -13.10 32.65
CA ALA A 109 26.23 -13.41 33.19
C ALA A 109 25.64 -14.73 32.66
N GLY A 110 26.40 -15.51 31.89
CA GLY A 110 25.95 -16.79 31.33
C GLY A 110 24.85 -16.66 30.27
N ALA A 111 24.70 -15.48 29.65
CA ALA A 111 23.67 -15.18 28.67
C ALA A 111 24.27 -14.82 27.30
N THR A 112 23.52 -15.04 26.22
CA THR A 112 23.95 -14.65 24.87
C THR A 112 23.51 -13.22 24.55
N LEU A 113 24.43 -12.38 24.06
CA LEU A 113 24.12 -11.04 23.56
C LEU A 113 23.19 -11.13 22.33
N GLN A 114 22.01 -10.49 22.41
CA GLN A 114 21.07 -10.43 21.30
C GLN A 114 21.04 -9.02 20.70
N ILE A 115 21.28 -8.91 19.40
CA ILE A 115 21.18 -7.63 18.70
C ILE A 115 19.71 -7.40 18.33
N VAL A 116 19.05 -6.45 18.99
CA VAL A 116 17.63 -6.14 18.76
C VAL A 116 17.55 -4.81 18.03
N ASP A 117 16.80 -4.77 16.94
CA ASP A 117 16.56 -3.53 16.20
C ASP A 117 15.17 -2.97 16.59
N PRO A 118 15.09 -1.82 17.28
CA PRO A 118 13.81 -1.23 17.67
C PRO A 118 12.97 -0.76 16.47
N ASP A 119 13.60 -0.52 15.30
CA ASP A 119 12.91 -0.10 14.08
C ASP A 119 12.50 -1.29 13.17
N ALA A 120 12.92 -2.53 13.50
CA ALA A 120 12.55 -3.71 12.73
C ALA A 120 11.06 -4.08 12.81
N THR A 121 10.27 -3.38 13.63
CA THR A 121 8.83 -3.59 13.73
C THR A 121 8.07 -3.24 12.45
N ASN A 122 8.69 -2.50 11.51
CA ASN A 122 8.02 -2.09 10.26
C ASN A 122 8.64 -2.63 8.97
N ASP A 123 9.80 -3.29 8.99
CA ASP A 123 10.39 -3.81 7.76
C ASP A 123 10.01 -5.27 7.50
N ARG A 124 8.70 -5.52 7.55
CA ARG A 124 8.06 -6.74 7.02
C ARG A 124 7.80 -6.62 5.53
N HIS A 125 8.63 -5.90 4.78
CA HIS A 125 8.61 -5.91 3.33
C HIS A 125 9.36 -7.16 2.82
N TRP A 126 8.83 -8.35 3.16
CA TRP A 126 9.06 -9.50 2.31
C TRP A 126 8.50 -9.10 0.94
N ARG A 127 9.39 -9.00 -0.05
CA ARG A 127 9.16 -8.64 -1.45
C ARG A 127 7.66 -8.57 -1.80
N LYS A 128 7.10 -7.36 -1.90
CA LYS A 128 5.94 -7.15 -2.77
C LYS A 128 6.43 -7.46 -4.19
N VAL A 129 6.46 -8.74 -4.54
CA VAL A 129 6.35 -9.16 -5.93
C VAL A 129 5.13 -8.39 -6.41
N GLN A 130 5.30 -7.51 -7.39
CA GLN A 130 4.22 -6.75 -8.01
C GLN A 130 3.22 -7.78 -8.55
N LYS A 131 2.30 -8.16 -7.68
CA LYS A 131 1.23 -9.10 -7.96
C LYS A 131 0.34 -8.36 -8.95
N SER A 132 0.28 -8.86 -10.18
CA SER A 132 -0.52 -8.31 -11.27
C SER A 132 -1.95 -8.04 -10.81
N GLU A 133 -2.56 -6.98 -11.35
CA GLU A 133 -3.96 -6.65 -11.08
C GLU A 133 -4.86 -7.85 -11.39
N ILE A 134 -5.84 -8.08 -10.51
CA ILE A 134 -6.77 -9.21 -10.64
C ILE A 134 -7.78 -8.84 -11.73
N ALA A 135 -7.87 -9.67 -12.77
CA ALA A 135 -8.81 -9.47 -13.86
C ALA A 135 -10.26 -9.53 -13.34
N GLN A 136 -11.07 -8.53 -13.67
CA GLN A 136 -12.48 -8.45 -13.27
C GLN A 136 -13.35 -9.31 -14.21
N THR A 137 -13.22 -10.63 -14.10
CA THR A 137 -14.07 -11.59 -14.83
C THR A 137 -15.48 -11.65 -14.23
N LYS A 138 -16.48 -12.14 -14.97
CA LYS A 138 -17.81 -12.39 -14.37
C LYS A 138 -17.84 -13.72 -13.62
N THR A 139 -17.05 -14.70 -14.06
CA THR A 139 -16.96 -16.02 -13.43
C THR A 139 -15.98 -15.99 -12.26
N ILE A 140 -16.45 -16.41 -11.08
CA ILE A 140 -15.71 -16.39 -9.81
C ILE A 140 -14.98 -17.72 -9.53
N SER A 141 -15.61 -18.84 -9.87
CA SER A 141 -15.07 -20.20 -9.65
C SER A 141 -15.30 -21.11 -10.85
N LEU A 142 -14.30 -21.93 -11.17
CA LEU A 142 -14.39 -22.95 -12.22
C LEU A 142 -13.91 -24.29 -11.70
N ASP A 143 -14.68 -25.34 -11.98
CA ASP A 143 -14.32 -26.70 -11.58
C ASP A 143 -13.68 -27.44 -12.75
N ASP A 144 -12.53 -28.03 -12.50
CA ASP A 144 -11.87 -29.00 -13.35
C ASP A 144 -12.13 -30.40 -12.79
N GLU A 145 -13.08 -31.10 -13.38
CA GLU A 145 -13.49 -32.44 -12.96
C GLU A 145 -12.41 -33.49 -13.25
N HIS A 146 -11.60 -33.29 -14.29
CA HIS A 146 -10.56 -34.23 -14.70
C HIS A 146 -9.39 -34.23 -13.73
N HIS A 147 -8.97 -33.05 -13.27
CA HIS A 147 -7.88 -32.90 -12.31
C HIS A 147 -8.35 -32.74 -10.86
N ARG A 148 -9.67 -32.72 -10.64
CA ARG A 148 -10.30 -32.42 -9.35
C ARG A 148 -9.72 -31.14 -8.72
N VAL A 149 -9.66 -30.07 -9.52
CA VAL A 149 -9.19 -28.76 -9.06
C VAL A 149 -10.30 -27.74 -9.21
N ARG A 150 -10.61 -27.02 -8.14
CA ARG A 150 -11.50 -25.84 -8.17
C ARG A 150 -10.63 -24.59 -8.26
N TYR A 151 -10.70 -23.91 -9.38
CA TYR A 151 -10.03 -22.65 -9.63
C TYR A 151 -10.90 -21.50 -9.16
N VAL A 152 -10.43 -20.72 -8.17
CA VAL A 152 -11.15 -19.57 -7.62
C VAL A 152 -10.35 -18.31 -7.90
N ARG A 153 -11.02 -17.23 -8.29
CA ARG A 153 -10.34 -15.95 -8.49
C ARG A 153 -9.73 -15.45 -7.17
N GLU A 154 -8.51 -14.89 -7.21
CA GLU A 154 -7.73 -14.63 -5.99
C GLU A 154 -8.40 -13.63 -5.04
N ASP A 155 -9.16 -12.65 -5.55
CA ASP A 155 -9.93 -11.70 -4.75
C ASP A 155 -11.03 -12.39 -3.93
N HIS A 156 -11.73 -13.36 -4.52
CA HIS A 156 -12.77 -14.16 -3.87
C HIS A 156 -12.23 -15.27 -2.98
N ASN A 157 -10.91 -15.52 -2.99
CA ASN A 157 -10.24 -16.43 -2.07
C ASN A 157 -9.49 -15.70 -0.93
N THR A 158 -10.09 -14.65 -0.36
CA THR A 158 -9.58 -13.91 0.79
C THR A 158 -10.57 -13.88 1.97
N GLY A 159 -10.09 -13.52 3.18
CA GLY A 159 -10.90 -13.29 4.37
C GLY A 159 -11.30 -14.52 5.21
N ALA A 160 -12.23 -14.32 6.15
CA ALA A 160 -12.64 -15.33 7.14
C ALA A 160 -13.32 -16.59 6.55
N GLY A 161 -13.77 -16.53 5.29
CA GLY A 161 -14.44 -17.65 4.59
C GLY A 161 -13.52 -18.61 3.84
N ILE A 162 -12.19 -18.39 3.82
CA ILE A 162 -11.25 -19.26 3.08
C ILE A 162 -11.30 -20.70 3.57
N VAL A 163 -11.34 -20.89 4.89
CA VAL A 163 -11.34 -22.22 5.51
C VAL A 163 -12.59 -22.99 5.12
N GLN A 164 -13.77 -22.36 5.20
CA GLN A 164 -15.04 -22.99 4.83
C GLN A 164 -15.07 -23.39 3.36
N ARG A 165 -14.67 -22.49 2.45
CA ARG A 165 -14.60 -22.80 1.01
C ARG A 165 -13.65 -23.96 0.70
N ARG A 166 -12.48 -23.99 1.35
CA ARG A 166 -11.53 -25.11 1.22
C ARG A 166 -12.15 -26.41 1.70
N LEU A 167 -12.80 -26.40 2.86
CA LEU A 167 -13.40 -27.58 3.45
C LEU A 167 -14.59 -28.10 2.61
N GLU A 168 -15.37 -27.21 1.99
CA GLU A 168 -16.43 -27.57 1.03
C GLU A 168 -15.87 -28.16 -0.26
N ALA A 169 -14.81 -27.57 -0.83
CA ALA A 169 -14.15 -28.11 -2.01
C ALA A 169 -13.55 -29.49 -1.71
N GLU A 170 -12.88 -29.66 -0.56
CA GLU A 170 -12.30 -30.93 -0.13
C GLU A 170 -13.38 -32.00 0.11
N LYS A 171 -14.53 -31.63 0.70
CA LYS A 171 -15.69 -32.53 0.83
C LYS A 171 -16.20 -33.03 -0.52
N GLN A 172 -16.13 -32.18 -1.55
CA GLN A 172 -16.51 -32.52 -2.91
C GLN A 172 -15.35 -33.20 -3.69
N GLY A 173 -14.21 -33.42 -3.03
CA GLY A 173 -13.03 -34.07 -3.61
C GLY A 173 -12.14 -33.16 -4.45
N PHE A 174 -12.36 -31.83 -4.42
CA PHE A 174 -11.61 -30.84 -5.19
C PHE A 174 -10.52 -30.15 -4.37
N LYS A 175 -9.36 -29.93 -4.98
CA LYS A 175 -8.29 -29.07 -4.45
C LYS A 175 -8.49 -27.63 -4.93
N ILE A 176 -8.40 -26.65 -4.02
CA ILE A 176 -8.50 -25.23 -4.40
C ILE A 176 -7.17 -24.71 -4.94
N THR A 177 -7.22 -24.08 -6.11
CA THR A 177 -6.14 -23.29 -6.70
C THR A 177 -6.66 -21.89 -7.04
N THR A 178 -5.83 -20.86 -6.91
CA THR A 178 -6.22 -19.48 -7.21
C THR A 178 -5.61 -18.96 -8.50
N TRP A 179 -6.32 -18.07 -9.18
CA TRP A 179 -5.85 -17.38 -10.39
C TRP A 179 -6.12 -15.87 -10.30
N ARG A 180 -5.25 -15.05 -10.91
CA ARG A 180 -5.39 -13.58 -10.98
C ARG A 180 -5.87 -13.12 -12.34
N THR A 181 -5.29 -13.72 -13.38
CA THR A 181 -5.53 -13.42 -14.78
C THR A 181 -5.95 -14.70 -15.50
N PRO A 182 -6.72 -14.61 -16.60
CA PRO A 182 -7.06 -15.79 -17.39
C PRO A 182 -5.83 -16.59 -17.83
N SER A 183 -4.69 -15.92 -18.07
CA SER A 183 -3.42 -16.57 -18.41
C SER A 183 -2.83 -17.46 -17.32
N ASP A 184 -3.24 -17.30 -16.05
CA ASP A 184 -2.80 -18.17 -14.95
C ASP A 184 -3.49 -19.55 -14.97
N LEU A 185 -4.57 -19.69 -15.74
CA LEU A 185 -5.31 -20.93 -15.90
C LEU A 185 -4.69 -21.81 -16.99
N PRO A 186 -4.76 -23.15 -16.86
CA PRO A 186 -4.45 -24.05 -17.98
C PRO A 186 -5.31 -23.77 -19.21
N GLN A 187 -4.80 -24.10 -20.41
CA GLN A 187 -5.45 -23.75 -21.69
C GLN A 187 -6.91 -24.24 -21.81
N HIS A 188 -7.22 -25.44 -21.31
CA HIS A 188 -8.59 -25.96 -21.29
C HIS A 188 -9.51 -25.17 -20.35
N MET A 189 -8.98 -24.67 -19.24
CA MET A 189 -9.73 -23.83 -18.29
C MET A 189 -9.90 -22.40 -18.79
N GLN A 190 -8.96 -21.88 -19.58
CA GLN A 190 -9.12 -20.61 -20.29
C GLN A 190 -10.29 -20.67 -21.28
N ALA A 191 -10.37 -21.75 -22.07
CA ALA A 191 -11.46 -21.97 -23.01
C ALA A 191 -12.81 -22.09 -22.28
N LYS A 192 -12.84 -22.82 -21.15
CA LYS A 192 -14.04 -22.94 -20.29
C LYS A 192 -14.46 -21.58 -19.71
N LEU A 193 -13.51 -20.80 -19.20
CA LEU A 193 -13.76 -19.45 -18.67
C LEU A 193 -14.38 -18.55 -19.75
N HIS A 194 -13.79 -18.52 -20.93
CA HIS A 194 -14.30 -17.72 -22.04
C HIS A 194 -15.71 -18.14 -22.49
N LEU A 195 -16.01 -19.45 -22.47
CA LEU A 195 -17.36 -19.95 -22.74
C LEU A 195 -18.36 -19.53 -21.65
N MET A 196 -17.96 -19.59 -20.38
CA MET A 196 -18.79 -19.13 -19.27
C MET A 196 -19.02 -17.62 -19.31
N GLU A 197 -18.02 -16.81 -19.66
CA GLU A 197 -18.16 -15.36 -19.81
C GLU A 197 -19.10 -15.00 -20.96
N LYS A 198 -18.95 -15.65 -22.13
CA LYS A 198 -19.91 -15.50 -23.24
C LYS A 198 -21.34 -15.84 -22.84
N ALA A 199 -21.53 -16.90 -22.04
CA ALA A 199 -22.85 -17.27 -21.54
C ALA A 199 -23.40 -16.22 -20.56
N HIS A 200 -22.55 -15.56 -19.77
CA HIS A 200 -22.98 -14.47 -18.89
C HIS A 200 -23.34 -13.21 -19.68
N ASP A 201 -22.62 -12.90 -20.75
CA ASP A 201 -22.92 -11.76 -21.62
C ASP A 201 -24.21 -11.95 -22.41
N ALA A 202 -24.50 -13.18 -22.84
CA ALA A 202 -25.74 -13.51 -23.55
C ALA A 202 -27.00 -13.50 -22.67
N ASN A 203 -26.84 -13.50 -21.34
CA ASN A 203 -27.94 -13.53 -20.37
C ASN A 203 -28.15 -12.19 -19.62
N THR A 204 -27.47 -11.13 -20.08
CA THR A 204 -27.63 -9.73 -19.63
C THR A 204 -28.19 -8.88 -20.74
#